data_AF-A0A7C0UYB0-F1
#
_entry.id   AF-A0A7C0UYB0-F1
#
_cell.length_a   1.000
_cell.length_b   1.000
_cell.length_c   1.000
_cell.angle_alpha   90.00
_cell.angle_beta   90.00
_cell.angle_gamma   90.00
#
_symmetry.space_group_name_H-M   'P 1'
#
loop_
_entity.id
_entity.type
_entity.pdbx_description
1 polymer ?
#
loop_
_entity_poly.entity_id
_entity_poly.type
_entity_poly.pdbx_seq_one_letter_code
_entity_poly.pdbx_strand_id
1 'polypeptide(L)'
;MVRVAVLDSDKCRPKHCNRLCYRFCPMIRSKVEAIRFENEKPVIVESLCVGCGICVKKCPFKALSIVNLPDELEKECSHRFGVNTFKLFRLPTPTPGVVLGLLGKNGVGKTTAIKILSGEIKLNLGKFDEPPSWEEIVQHYRGSTLQEYFEKLSRGKLRVVHKPQYVDKIPK
;
A
#
# COMPACT_ATOMS: atom_id res chain seq x y z
N MET A 1 2.82 -9.40 -4.52
CA MET A 1 3.69 -8.22 -4.38
C MET A 1 4.50 -8.11 -5.66
N VAL A 2 3.94 -7.38 -6.62
CA VAL A 2 4.59 -7.04 -7.89
C VAL A 2 5.81 -6.18 -7.57
N ARG A 3 6.94 -6.56 -8.13
CA ARG A 3 8.21 -5.86 -8.00
C ARG A 3 8.69 -5.50 -9.38
N VAL A 4 9.12 -4.25 -9.56
CA VAL A 4 9.60 -3.75 -10.83
C VAL A 4 10.96 -3.10 -10.65
N ALA A 5 11.80 -3.20 -11.66
CA ALA A 5 13.06 -2.47 -11.70
C ALA A 5 12.82 -1.06 -12.24
N VAL A 6 13.36 -0.04 -11.57
CA VAL A 6 13.29 1.36 -11.99
C VAL A 6 14.70 1.88 -12.26
N LEU A 7 14.83 2.72 -13.29
CA LEU A 7 16.07 3.35 -13.69
C LEU A 7 16.19 4.77 -13.12
N ASP A 8 17.33 5.04 -12.51
CA ASP A 8 17.86 6.38 -12.28
C ASP A 8 18.61 6.84 -13.54
N SER A 9 18.02 7.78 -14.28
CA SER A 9 18.53 8.25 -15.56
C SER A 9 19.87 8.99 -15.46
N ASP A 10 20.21 9.52 -14.29
CA ASP A 10 21.35 10.41 -14.08
C ASP A 10 22.61 9.59 -13.80
N LYS A 11 22.45 8.46 -13.10
CA LYS A 11 23.53 7.50 -12.87
C LYS A 11 23.78 6.59 -14.06
N CYS A 12 22.81 6.44 -14.96
CA CYS A 12 22.91 5.50 -16.06
C CYS A 12 23.89 5.98 -17.13
N ARG A 13 24.96 5.20 -17.36
CA ARG A 13 25.92 5.40 -18.46
C ARG A 13 25.97 4.18 -19.40
N PRO A 14 25.03 4.03 -20.34
CA PRO A 14 24.89 2.85 -21.20
C PRO A 14 26.12 2.53 -22.05
N LYS A 15 26.82 3.57 -22.51
CA LYS A 15 28.05 3.46 -23.32
C LYS A 15 29.21 2.80 -22.58
N HIS A 16 29.23 2.90 -21.25
CA HIS A 16 30.32 2.39 -20.41
C HIS A 16 29.95 1.11 -19.62
N CYS A 17 28.70 0.63 -19.70
CA CYS A 17 28.28 -0.60 -19.02
C CYS A 17 28.06 -1.77 -19.97
N ASN A 18 28.23 -1.59 -21.29
CA ASN A 18 27.97 -2.62 -22.30
C ASN A 18 26.57 -3.26 -22.12
N ARG A 19 25.56 -2.46 -21.74
CA ARG A 19 24.14 -2.89 -21.60
C ARG A 19 23.95 -4.16 -20.75
N LEU A 20 24.69 -4.31 -19.65
CA LEU A 20 24.61 -5.48 -18.76
C LEU A 20 23.20 -5.77 -18.23
N CYS A 21 22.41 -4.73 -17.97
CA CYS A 21 21.02 -4.87 -17.53
C CYS A 21 20.16 -5.65 -18.54
N TYR A 22 20.38 -5.46 -19.85
CA TYR A 22 19.67 -6.16 -20.92
C TYR A 22 20.17 -7.59 -21.07
N ARG A 23 21.50 -7.77 -21.19
CA ARG A 23 22.12 -9.09 -21.45
C ARG A 23 21.89 -10.11 -20.34
N PHE A 24 21.86 -9.65 -19.08
CA PHE A 24 21.66 -10.52 -17.92
C PHE A 24 20.20 -10.61 -17.46
N CYS A 25 19.26 -9.91 -18.11
CA CYS A 25 17.85 -10.00 -17.74
C CYS A 25 17.26 -11.36 -18.16
N PRO A 26 16.68 -12.15 -17.24
CA PRO A 26 16.07 -13.44 -17.58
C PRO A 26 14.96 -13.30 -18.62
N MET A 27 14.13 -12.25 -18.52
CA MET A 27 13.01 -12.03 -19.44
C MET A 27 13.50 -11.80 -20.87
N ILE A 28 14.55 -10.99 -21.05
CA ILE A 28 15.19 -10.79 -22.35
C ILE A 28 15.75 -12.11 -22.90
N ARG A 29 16.41 -12.91 -22.05
CA ARG A 29 16.92 -14.24 -22.46
C ARG A 29 15.81 -15.22 -22.83
N SER A 30 14.64 -15.08 -22.22
CA SER A 30 13.41 -15.79 -22.56
C SER A 30 12.62 -15.16 -23.72
N LYS A 31 13.22 -14.22 -24.48
CA LYS A 31 12.62 -13.51 -25.62
C LYS A 31 11.39 -12.65 -25.28
N VAL A 32 11.27 -12.21 -24.03
CA VAL A 32 10.28 -11.23 -23.57
C VAL A 32 10.94 -9.87 -23.43
N GLU A 33 10.41 -8.85 -24.12
CA GLU A 33 10.98 -7.49 -24.16
C GLU A 33 10.77 -6.68 -22.87
N ALA A 34 11.27 -7.16 -21.73
CA ALA A 34 11.14 -6.44 -20.45
C ALA A 34 12.01 -5.16 -20.36
N ILE A 35 12.99 -5.00 -21.25
CA ILE A 35 13.88 -3.82 -21.32
C ILE A 35 14.02 -3.40 -22.79
N ARG A 36 13.62 -2.17 -23.10
CA ARG A 36 13.80 -1.51 -24.40
C ARG A 36 14.89 -0.45 -24.30
N PHE A 37 15.39 0.02 -25.44
CA PHE A 37 16.31 1.16 -25.47
C PHE A 37 15.68 2.29 -26.27
N GLU A 38 15.51 3.44 -25.62
CA GLU A 38 15.02 4.68 -26.22
C GLU A 38 16.07 5.76 -25.95
N ASN A 39 16.45 6.52 -26.97
CA ASN A 39 17.50 7.56 -26.86
C ASN A 39 18.79 7.04 -26.17
N GLU A 40 19.23 5.84 -26.55
CA GLU A 40 20.37 5.11 -25.97
C GLU A 40 20.25 4.71 -24.49
N LYS A 41 19.15 5.04 -23.79
CA LYS A 41 18.91 4.67 -22.38
C LYS A 41 17.93 3.49 -22.26
N PRO A 42 18.12 2.60 -21.26
CA PRO A 42 17.23 1.47 -21.06
C PRO A 42 15.90 1.91 -20.44
N VAL A 43 14.78 1.53 -21.04
CA VAL A 43 13.41 1.72 -20.52
C VAL A 43 12.89 0.36 -20.08
N ILE A 44 12.41 0.26 -18.84
CA ILE A 44 11.92 -1.01 -18.26
C ILE A 44 10.40 -1.05 -18.44
N VAL A 45 9.91 -2.11 -19.08
CA VAL A 45 8.48 -2.32 -19.29
C VAL A 45 7.90 -2.97 -18.03
N GLU A 46 7.10 -2.22 -17.27
CA GLU A 46 6.64 -2.63 -15.94
C GLU A 46 5.85 -3.94 -15.96
N SER A 47 4.96 -4.11 -16.93
CA SER A 47 4.10 -5.31 -17.08
C SER A 47 4.87 -6.58 -17.43
N LEU A 48 6.08 -6.47 -17.98
CA LEU A 48 6.93 -7.59 -18.41
C LEU A 48 8.08 -7.86 -17.43
N CYS A 49 8.32 -6.94 -16.49
CA CYS A 49 9.39 -7.08 -15.51
C CYS A 49 8.92 -7.93 -14.32
N VAL A 50 9.59 -9.05 -14.08
CA VAL A 50 9.30 -9.92 -12.92
C VAL A 50 9.95 -9.46 -11.61
N GLY A 51 10.75 -8.38 -11.64
CA GLY A 51 11.41 -7.86 -10.43
C GLY A 51 12.48 -8.77 -9.83
N CYS A 52 13.15 -9.60 -10.64
CA CYS A 52 14.17 -10.56 -10.17
C CYS A 52 15.43 -9.92 -9.56
N GLY A 53 15.70 -8.64 -9.85
CA GLY A 53 16.84 -7.89 -9.27
C GLY A 53 18.22 -8.20 -9.87
N ILE A 54 18.33 -9.04 -10.90
CA ILE A 54 19.63 -9.34 -11.53
C ILE A 54 20.24 -8.11 -12.20
N CYS A 55 19.42 -7.31 -12.88
CA CYS A 55 19.86 -6.07 -13.52
C CYS A 55 20.43 -5.06 -12.51
N VAL A 56 19.88 -5.00 -11.30
CA VAL A 56 20.39 -4.18 -10.18
C VAL A 56 21.78 -4.64 -9.76
N LYS A 57 21.95 -5.95 -9.51
CA LYS A 57 23.23 -6.53 -9.08
C LYS A 57 24.34 -6.40 -10.13
N LYS A 58 23.99 -6.46 -11.40
CA LYS A 58 24.94 -6.39 -12.53
C LYS A 58 25.24 -4.97 -13.01
N CYS A 59 24.50 -3.96 -12.54
CA CYS A 59 24.75 -2.58 -12.96
C CYS A 59 25.99 -2.02 -12.24
N PRO A 60 27.10 -1.71 -12.95
CA PRO A 60 28.30 -1.16 -12.32
C PRO A 60 28.08 0.24 -11.73
N PHE A 61 27.15 1.01 -12.31
CA PHE A 61 26.81 2.37 -11.89
C PHE A 61 25.71 2.42 -10.81
N LYS A 62 25.18 1.26 -10.38
CA LYS A 62 24.05 1.18 -9.43
C LYS A 62 22.87 2.09 -9.82
N ALA A 63 22.63 2.22 -11.12
CA ALA A 63 21.58 3.08 -11.68
C ALA A 63 20.18 2.44 -11.66
N LEU A 64 20.06 1.21 -11.17
CA LEU A 64 18.81 0.47 -11.12
C LEU A 64 18.46 0.13 -9.68
N SER A 65 17.19 0.20 -9.33
CA SER A 65 16.65 -0.24 -8.03
C SER A 65 15.41 -1.12 -8.25
N ILE A 66 15.11 -2.01 -7.29
CA ILE A 66 13.83 -2.71 -7.26
C ILE A 66 12.90 -1.92 -6.35
N VAL A 67 11.74 -1.57 -6.88
CA VAL A 67 10.62 -0.99 -6.11
C VAL A 67 9.47 -1.99 -6.07
N ASN A 68 8.77 -1.98 -4.95
CA ASN A 68 7.54 -2.75 -4.79
C ASN A 68 6.40 -1.90 -5.29
N LEU A 69 5.66 -2.42 -6.27
CA LEU A 69 4.39 -1.82 -6.68
C LEU A 69 3.31 -2.19 -5.64
N PRO A 70 2.37 -1.27 -5.38
CA PRO A 70 1.25 -1.55 -4.50
C PRO A 70 0.36 -2.62 -5.16
N ASP A 71 0.37 -3.82 -4.61
CA ASP A 71 -0.65 -4.85 -4.86
C ASP A 71 -1.75 -4.77 -3.81
N GLU A 72 -2.93 -5.31 -4.12
CA GLU A 72 -3.94 -5.59 -3.09
C GLU A 72 -3.34 -6.54 -2.04
N LEU A 73 -3.02 -5.99 -0.86
CA LEU A 73 -2.49 -6.74 0.27
C LEU A 73 -3.63 -7.54 0.92
N GLU A 74 -3.97 -8.70 0.36
CA GLU A 74 -5.04 -9.56 0.94
C GLU A 74 -4.83 -9.83 2.43
N LYS A 75 -3.58 -9.92 2.88
CA LYS A 75 -3.18 -10.28 4.25
C LYS A 75 -3.49 -9.21 5.32
N GLU A 76 -3.85 -7.98 4.93
CA GLU A 76 -4.04 -6.87 5.89
C GLU A 76 -5.35 -6.11 5.63
N CYS A 77 -6.38 -6.81 5.18
CA CYS A 77 -7.70 -6.23 4.98
C CYS A 77 -8.31 -5.88 6.35
N SER A 78 -8.48 -4.58 6.62
CA SER A 78 -9.12 -4.08 7.84
C SER A 78 -10.64 -4.07 7.69
N HIS A 79 -11.15 -3.67 6.52
CA HIS A 79 -12.59 -3.65 6.25
C HIS A 79 -12.90 -3.92 4.77
N ARG A 80 -14.02 -4.59 4.51
CA ARG A 80 -14.58 -4.80 3.16
C ARG A 80 -16.10 -4.58 3.18
N PHE A 81 -16.67 -3.94 2.17
CA PHE A 81 -18.12 -3.71 2.10
C PHE A 81 -18.93 -4.83 1.43
N GLY A 82 -18.27 -5.70 0.66
CA GLY A 82 -18.91 -6.77 -0.13
C GLY A 82 -17.95 -7.39 -1.14
N VAL A 83 -18.43 -8.37 -1.91
CA VAL A 83 -17.67 -9.03 -3.00
C VAL A 83 -17.30 -8.01 -4.09
N ASN A 84 -16.02 -7.96 -4.48
CA ASN A 84 -15.48 -7.03 -5.49
C ASN A 84 -15.76 -5.54 -5.23
N THR A 85 -16.01 -5.18 -3.97
CA THR A 85 -16.17 -3.79 -3.55
C THR A 85 -14.88 -3.24 -2.94
N PHE A 86 -14.93 -1.97 -2.56
CA PHE A 86 -13.84 -1.31 -1.85
C PHE A 86 -13.39 -2.08 -0.61
N LYS A 87 -12.06 -2.28 -0.50
CA LYS A 87 -11.38 -2.84 0.65
C LYS A 87 -10.49 -1.76 1.27
N LEU A 88 -10.55 -1.61 2.58
CA LEU A 88 -9.62 -0.80 3.34
C LEU A 88 -8.51 -1.70 3.88
N PHE A 89 -7.27 -1.31 3.67
CA PHE A 89 -6.09 -1.98 4.19
C PHE A 89 -5.39 -1.08 5.20
N ARG A 90 -5.00 -1.67 6.32
CA ARG A 90 -4.40 -0.97 7.47
C ARG A 90 -5.27 0.18 7.99
N LEU A 91 -4.89 0.69 9.15
CA LEU A 91 -5.47 1.90 9.72
C LEU A 91 -4.38 2.83 10.21
N PRO A 92 -4.60 4.16 10.15
CA PRO A 92 -3.74 5.11 10.83
C PRO A 92 -3.90 4.95 12.34
N THR A 93 -2.79 4.99 13.07
CA THR A 93 -2.81 4.91 14.53
C THR A 93 -2.86 6.30 15.15
N PRO A 94 -3.92 6.64 15.90
CA PRO A 94 -3.95 7.89 16.67
C PRO A 94 -2.98 7.81 17.85
N THR A 95 -2.09 8.80 17.97
CA THR A 95 -1.16 8.95 19.10
C THR A 95 -1.58 10.15 19.95
N PRO A 96 -1.75 10.01 21.28
CA PRO A 96 -2.09 11.13 22.15
C PRO A 96 -1.07 12.28 22.06
N GLY A 97 -1.55 13.51 22.08
CA GLY A 97 -0.70 14.71 22.04
C GLY A 97 -0.11 15.07 20.67
N VAL A 98 -0.40 14.29 19.62
CA VAL A 98 0.11 14.52 18.27
C VAL A 98 -1.04 14.67 17.28
N VAL A 99 -0.91 15.62 16.35
CA VAL A 99 -1.84 15.77 15.22
C VAL A 99 -1.43 14.81 14.10
N LEU A 100 -2.31 13.87 13.78
CA LEU A 100 -2.10 12.92 12.69
C LEU A 100 -2.74 13.43 11.39
N GLY A 101 -1.92 13.72 10.38
CA GLY A 101 -2.38 14.10 9.04
C GLY A 101 -2.68 12.88 8.16
N LEU A 102 -3.89 12.80 7.60
CA LEU A 102 -4.27 11.73 6.65
C LEU A 102 -4.42 12.30 5.23
N LEU A 103 -3.45 12.01 4.38
CA LEU A 103 -3.38 12.49 2.99
C LEU A 103 -3.55 11.35 1.98
N GLY A 104 -4.17 11.65 0.84
CA GLY A 104 -4.36 10.68 -0.24
C GLY A 104 -5.39 11.15 -1.27
N LYS A 105 -5.51 10.45 -2.39
CA LYS A 105 -6.51 10.75 -3.43
C LYS A 105 -7.94 10.51 -2.93
N ASN A 106 -8.94 10.99 -3.65
CA ASN A 106 -10.34 10.66 -3.34
C ASN A 106 -10.60 9.16 -3.62
N GLY A 107 -11.48 8.55 -2.83
CA GLY A 107 -11.80 7.11 -2.97
C GLY A 107 -10.79 6.13 -2.34
N VAL A 108 -9.68 6.59 -1.77
CA VAL A 108 -8.68 5.68 -1.14
C VAL A 108 -9.06 5.16 0.25
N GLY A 109 -10.21 5.58 0.80
CA GLY A 109 -10.69 5.12 2.10
C GLY A 109 -10.43 6.04 3.29
N LYS A 110 -10.01 7.31 3.08
CA LYS A 110 -9.75 8.26 4.17
C LYS A 110 -10.95 8.43 5.10
N THR A 111 -12.12 8.72 4.53
CA THR A 111 -13.37 8.87 5.28
C THR A 111 -13.77 7.57 5.96
N THR A 112 -13.56 6.42 5.32
CA THR A 112 -13.83 5.11 5.92
C THR A 112 -12.95 4.84 7.14
N ALA A 113 -11.65 5.16 7.06
CA ALA A 113 -10.73 5.03 8.20
C ALA A 113 -11.16 5.90 9.39
N ILE A 114 -11.58 7.14 9.13
CA ILE A 114 -12.08 8.05 10.18
C ILE A 114 -13.36 7.50 10.82
N LYS A 115 -14.32 7.02 10.00
CA LYS A 115 -15.55 6.41 10.50
C LYS A 115 -15.28 5.19 11.38
N ILE A 116 -14.30 4.37 11.00
CA ILE A 116 -13.87 3.23 11.81
C ILE A 116 -13.29 3.67 13.15
N LEU A 117 -12.35 4.64 13.13
CA LEU A 117 -11.75 5.16 14.36
C LEU A 117 -12.81 5.83 15.26
N SER A 118 -13.83 6.48 14.68
CA SER A 118 -14.93 7.07 15.43
C SER A 118 -15.93 6.05 16.03
N GLY A 119 -15.83 4.78 15.65
CA GLY A 119 -16.79 3.75 16.04
C GLY A 119 -18.11 3.76 15.26
N GLU A 120 -18.31 4.69 14.30
CA GLU A 120 -19.46 4.69 13.39
C GLU A 120 -19.52 3.43 12.50
N ILE A 121 -18.36 2.87 12.15
CA ILE A 121 -18.25 1.62 11.39
C ILE A 121 -17.38 0.64 12.18
N LYS A 122 -17.92 -0.56 12.44
CA LYS A 122 -17.12 -1.65 13.01
C LYS A 122 -16.26 -2.31 11.94
N LEU A 123 -15.00 -2.60 12.29
CA LEU A 123 -14.11 -3.40 11.44
C LEU A 123 -14.65 -4.81 11.23
N ASN A 124 -14.40 -5.37 10.05
CA ASN A 124 -14.80 -6.74 9.76
C ASN A 124 -13.64 -7.64 9.31
N LEU A 125 -12.42 -7.12 9.25
CA LEU A 125 -11.21 -7.86 8.88
C LEU A 125 -11.34 -8.61 7.54
N GLY A 126 -12.14 -8.06 6.61
CA GLY A 126 -12.44 -8.67 5.32
C GLY A 126 -13.58 -9.69 5.32
N LYS A 127 -14.07 -10.12 6.50
CA LYS A 127 -15.22 -11.01 6.69
C LYS A 127 -16.52 -10.22 6.77
N PHE A 128 -17.05 -9.77 5.63
CA PHE A 128 -18.26 -8.94 5.63
C PHE A 128 -19.56 -9.75 5.82
N ASP A 129 -19.57 -11.03 5.41
CA ASP A 129 -20.70 -11.94 5.62
C ASP A 129 -20.84 -12.36 7.09
N GLU A 130 -19.71 -12.58 7.77
CA GLU A 130 -19.66 -12.96 9.18
C GLU A 130 -18.66 -12.05 9.94
N PRO A 131 -19.09 -10.83 10.31
CA PRO A 131 -18.19 -9.88 10.95
C PRO A 131 -17.72 -10.33 12.34
N PRO A 132 -16.41 -10.25 12.63
CA PRO A 132 -15.86 -10.66 13.92
C PRO A 132 -16.39 -9.86 15.11
N SER A 133 -16.26 -10.44 16.30
CA SER A 133 -16.53 -9.79 17.58
C SER A 133 -15.48 -8.71 17.90
N TRP A 134 -15.72 -7.87 18.92
CA TRP A 134 -14.73 -6.88 19.34
C TRP A 134 -13.48 -7.53 19.93
N GLU A 135 -13.64 -8.66 20.63
CA GLU A 135 -12.56 -9.46 21.20
C GLU A 135 -11.62 -9.97 20.09
N GLU A 136 -12.19 -10.50 19.00
CA GLU A 136 -11.44 -10.95 17.83
C GLU A 136 -10.70 -9.80 17.13
N ILE A 137 -11.32 -8.63 17.02
CA ILE A 137 -10.67 -7.43 16.46
C ILE A 137 -9.49 -6.99 17.35
N VAL A 138 -9.69 -6.90 18.66
CA VAL A 138 -8.63 -6.54 19.61
C VAL A 138 -7.50 -7.57 19.58
N GLN A 139 -7.82 -8.86 19.48
CA GLN A 139 -6.85 -9.93 19.34
C GLN A 139 -6.06 -9.83 18.02
N HIS A 140 -6.71 -9.46 16.91
CA HIS A 140 -6.03 -9.25 15.63
C HIS A 140 -4.97 -8.16 15.70
N TYR A 141 -5.22 -7.09 16.45
CA TYR A 141 -4.29 -5.98 16.64
C TYR A 141 -3.34 -6.16 17.83
N ARG A 142 -3.24 -7.36 18.41
CA ARG A 142 -2.45 -7.61 19.62
C ARG A 142 -0.99 -7.17 19.46
N GLY A 143 -0.48 -6.45 20.46
CA GLY A 143 0.88 -5.90 20.46
C GLY A 143 1.05 -4.61 19.66
N SER A 144 -0.05 -4.03 19.16
CA SER A 144 -0.05 -2.70 18.53
C SER A 144 -0.79 -1.67 19.39
N THR A 145 -0.52 -0.40 19.13
CA THR A 145 -1.23 0.75 19.70
C THR A 145 -2.73 0.77 19.36
N LEU A 146 -3.13 0.13 18.25
CA LEU A 146 -4.55 -0.02 17.88
C LEU A 146 -5.29 -0.99 18.80
N GLN A 147 -4.59 -1.94 19.45
CA GLN A 147 -5.21 -2.83 20.44
C GLN A 147 -5.85 -2.03 21.57
N GLU A 148 -5.06 -1.18 22.22
CA GLU A 148 -5.52 -0.36 23.34
C GLU A 148 -6.62 0.62 22.90
N TYR A 149 -6.50 1.15 21.67
CA TYR A 149 -7.52 2.03 21.10
C TYR A 149 -8.87 1.31 20.94
N PHE A 150 -8.89 0.15 20.28
CA PHE A 150 -10.13 -0.61 20.08
C PHE A 150 -10.69 -1.19 21.37
N GLU A 151 -9.84 -1.50 22.35
CA GLU A 151 -10.29 -1.92 23.67
C GLU A 151 -10.99 -0.79 24.44
N LYS A 152 -10.48 0.45 24.34
CA LYS A 152 -11.16 1.61 24.93
C LYS A 152 -12.45 1.95 24.19
N LEU A 153 -12.45 1.83 22.87
CA LEU A 153 -13.62 2.07 22.02
C LEU A 153 -14.72 1.04 22.29
N SER A 154 -14.40 -0.26 22.36
CA SER A 154 -15.37 -1.33 22.62
C SER A 154 -16.01 -1.24 24.00
N ARG A 155 -15.26 -0.76 25.00
CA ARG A 155 -15.75 -0.54 26.38
C ARG A 155 -16.47 0.80 26.56
N GLY A 156 -16.61 1.62 25.52
CA GLY A 156 -17.21 2.96 25.61
C GLY A 156 -16.43 3.96 26.46
N LYS A 157 -15.16 3.68 26.76
CA LYS A 157 -14.27 4.55 27.57
C LYS A 157 -13.63 5.66 26.75
N LEU A 158 -13.77 5.62 25.42
CA LEU A 158 -13.27 6.62 24.50
C LEU A 158 -14.45 7.34 23.84
N ARG A 159 -14.55 8.66 24.06
CA ARG A 159 -15.48 9.51 23.32
C ARG A 159 -14.77 10.12 22.13
N VAL A 160 -15.21 9.77 20.92
CA VAL A 160 -14.67 10.32 19.67
C VAL A 160 -15.67 11.34 19.12
N VAL A 161 -15.17 12.50 18.69
CA VAL A 161 -15.95 13.52 17.99
C VAL A 161 -15.44 13.60 16.56
N HIS A 162 -16.34 13.37 15.60
CA HIS A 162 -16.04 13.39 14.18
C HIS A 162 -16.85 14.48 13.49
N LYS A 163 -16.18 15.37 12.77
CA LYS A 163 -16.82 16.38 11.93
C LYS A 163 -17.25 15.73 10.61
N PRO A 164 -18.56 15.74 10.25
CA PRO A 164 -19.01 15.18 8.99
C PRO A 164 -18.32 15.84 7.78
N GLN A 165 -18.01 15.02 6.76
CA GLN A 165 -17.44 15.50 5.50
C GLN A 165 -18.40 16.42 4.73
N TYR A 166 -19.69 16.09 4.72
CA TYR A 166 -20.73 16.84 4.02
C TYR A 166 -21.40 17.80 5.00
N VAL A 167 -21.07 19.08 4.87
CA VAL A 167 -21.59 20.16 5.74
C VAL A 167 -23.10 20.30 5.58
N ASP A 168 -23.62 20.06 4.38
CA ASP A 168 -25.06 20.15 4.05
C ASP A 168 -25.93 19.12 4.79
N LYS A 169 -25.31 18.08 5.36
CA LYS A 169 -26.01 17.02 6.11
C LYS A 169 -26.06 17.27 7.62
N ILE A 170 -25.56 18.41 8.09
CA ILE A 170 -25.63 18.77 9.51
C ILE A 170 -27.05 19.27 9.79
N PRO A 171 -27.81 18.62 10.70
CA PRO A 171 -29.12 19.12 11.10
C PRO A 171 -28.98 20.55 11.64
N LYS A 172 -29.88 21.44 11.21
CA LYS A 172 -29.97 22.79 11.76
C LYS A 172 -30.43 22.76 13.22
#